data_AF-A0A3D0DE65-F1
#
_entry.id   AF-A0A3D0DE65-F1
#
_cell.length_a   1.000
_cell.length_b   1.000
_cell.length_c   1.000
_cell.angle_alpha   90.00
_cell.angle_beta   90.00
_cell.angle_gamma   90.00
#
_symmetry.space_group_name_H-M   'P 1'
#
loop_
_entity.id
_entity.type
_entity.pdbx_description
1 polymer ?
#
loop_
_entity_poly.entity_id
_entity_poly.type
_entity_poly.pdbx_seq_one_letter_code
_entity_poly.pdbx_strand_id
1 'polypeptide(L)'
;MIKMRLDLPILITGKAKIRPLTKKITCGRIVDPDSISTMARKNYKILVIDDEPEITEIIKSFLSSAGYDVLTENSSVMGVEKAKIYKPDLIILDIMMPVMDGYEVCASIKKDMELSGIPILLLTGKDAHEDGGRSFQSGADLFIKKPFSCERLLQMVKMVLISVAR
;
A
#
# COMPACT_ATOMS: atom_id res chain seq x y z
N MET A 1 35.45 13.73 -32.16
CA MET A 1 36.35 14.22 -31.10
C MET A 1 35.54 14.92 -30.02
N ILE A 2 35.39 14.23 -28.88
CA ILE A 2 35.33 14.67 -27.48
C ILE A 2 34.94 16.14 -27.18
N LYS A 3 33.89 16.30 -26.34
CA LYS A 3 33.95 17.23 -25.20
C LYS A 3 33.03 16.77 -24.05
N MET A 4 33.63 16.14 -23.03
CA MET A 4 33.15 16.15 -21.65
C MET A 4 33.46 17.53 -21.05
N ARG A 5 32.57 18.13 -20.24
CA ARG A 5 32.67 18.23 -18.77
C ARG A 5 31.53 19.08 -18.18
N LEU A 6 31.30 18.81 -16.90
CA LEU A 6 30.25 19.19 -15.96
C LEU A 6 29.97 20.71 -15.85
N ASP A 7 28.75 21.06 -15.41
CA ASP A 7 28.49 21.57 -14.05
C ASP A 7 26.98 21.80 -13.78
N LEU A 8 26.50 21.25 -12.66
CA LEU A 8 25.23 21.60 -12.00
C LEU A 8 25.32 23.06 -11.49
N PRO A 9 24.22 23.83 -11.40
CA PRO A 9 23.18 23.59 -10.40
C PRO A 9 21.78 23.97 -10.89
N ILE A 10 20.87 23.00 -11.01
CA ILE A 10 19.46 23.36 -11.26
C ILE A 10 18.82 23.69 -9.92
N LEU A 11 18.76 25.00 -9.65
CA LEU A 11 17.91 25.61 -8.63
C LEU A 11 16.49 25.06 -8.74
N ILE A 12 15.99 24.51 -7.62
CA ILE A 12 14.59 24.15 -7.42
C ILE A 12 13.78 25.45 -7.38
N THR A 13 13.18 25.84 -8.50
CA THR A 13 12.05 26.79 -8.50
C THR A 13 10.94 26.22 -9.38
N GLY A 14 9.88 25.71 -8.77
CA GLY A 14 8.73 25.20 -9.49
C GLY A 14 7.77 24.49 -8.56
N LYS A 15 6.68 25.17 -8.20
CA LYS A 15 5.55 24.63 -7.42
C LYS A 15 5.13 23.27 -8.00
N ALA A 16 5.38 22.19 -7.27
CA ALA A 16 5.01 20.83 -7.68
C ALA A 16 3.48 20.72 -7.72
N LYS A 17 2.89 20.67 -8.92
CA LYS A 17 1.47 20.36 -9.10
C LYS A 17 1.23 18.89 -8.77
N ILE A 18 0.61 18.64 -7.62
CA ILE A 18 -0.04 17.37 -7.26
C ILE A 18 -1.03 17.04 -8.38
N ARG A 19 -0.90 15.88 -9.04
CA ARG A 19 -1.88 15.43 -10.04
C ARG A 19 -2.85 14.48 -9.34
N PRO A 20 -4.16 14.79 -9.28
CA PRO A 20 -5.14 13.78 -8.92
C PRO A 20 -5.11 12.69 -10.01
N LEU A 21 -4.72 11.47 -9.63
CA LEU A 21 -4.74 10.33 -10.54
C LEU A 21 -6.15 9.77 -10.64
N THR A 22 -6.87 9.71 -9.51
CA THR A 22 -8.31 9.42 -9.43
C THR A 22 -8.97 10.25 -8.33
N LYS A 23 -10.31 10.25 -8.23
CA LYS A 23 -11.03 10.88 -7.09
C LYS A 23 -10.71 10.22 -5.73
N LYS A 24 -10.08 9.04 -5.73
CA LYS A 24 -9.80 8.21 -4.56
C LYS A 24 -8.33 8.28 -4.11
N ILE A 25 -7.39 8.55 -5.03
CA ILE A 25 -5.95 8.54 -4.74
C ILE A 25 -5.22 9.73 -5.40
N THR A 26 -4.36 10.39 -4.63
CA THR A 26 -3.45 11.44 -5.14
C THR A 26 -2.00 11.04 -4.90
N CYS A 27 -1.14 11.04 -5.93
CA CYS A 27 0.31 10.89 -5.76
C CYS A 27 1.05 12.17 -6.16
N GLY A 28 2.04 12.57 -5.37
CA GLY A 28 3.10 13.49 -5.75
C GLY A 28 4.26 12.78 -6.44
N ARG A 29 5.33 13.52 -6.76
CA ARG A 29 6.60 12.90 -7.17
C ARG A 29 7.26 12.25 -5.97
N ILE A 30 7.72 11.02 -6.15
CA ILE A 30 8.63 10.36 -5.22
C ILE A 30 9.94 11.16 -5.23
N VAL A 31 10.26 11.82 -4.11
CA VAL A 31 11.57 12.40 -3.87
C VAL A 31 12.49 11.30 -3.34
N ASP A 32 13.44 10.93 -4.17
CA ASP A 32 14.63 10.09 -3.99
C ASP A 32 14.52 8.79 -3.14
N PRO A 33 14.62 7.58 -3.77
CA PRO A 33 14.71 6.31 -3.06
C PRO A 33 16.02 6.08 -2.28
N ASP A 34 17.02 6.96 -2.45
CA ASP A 34 18.37 6.84 -1.89
C ASP A 34 18.60 7.48 -0.51
N SER A 35 17.61 8.15 0.09
CA SER A 35 17.80 8.82 1.40
C SER A 35 17.70 7.90 2.62
N ILE A 36 17.62 6.56 2.48
CA ILE A 36 17.48 5.64 3.63
C ILE A 36 18.59 4.57 3.62
N SER A 37 19.79 4.95 4.07
CA SER A 37 20.89 4.11 4.58
C SER A 37 21.08 2.66 4.06
N THR A 38 22.30 2.41 3.55
CA THR A 38 22.93 1.12 3.22
C THR A 38 23.03 0.14 4.40
N MET A 39 21.90 -0.41 4.84
CA MET A 39 21.85 -1.66 5.61
C MET A 39 20.87 -2.59 4.90
N ALA A 40 21.25 -3.85 4.72
CA ALA A 40 20.56 -4.87 3.91
C ALA A 40 19.03 -4.77 4.06
N ARG A 41 18.36 -4.08 3.12
CA ARG A 41 16.91 -3.91 3.20
C ARG A 41 16.29 -5.26 2.89
N LYS A 42 15.61 -5.85 3.88
CA LYS A 42 14.69 -6.96 3.65
C LYS A 42 13.74 -6.53 2.52
N ASN A 43 13.69 -7.32 1.46
CA ASN A 43 12.79 -7.06 0.34
C ASN A 43 11.37 -7.44 0.77
N TYR A 44 10.68 -6.50 1.41
CA TYR A 44 9.34 -6.72 1.94
C TYR A 44 8.35 -6.95 0.80
N LYS A 45 7.55 -8.00 0.95
CA LYS A 45 6.51 -8.40 0.00
C LYS A 45 5.17 -7.82 0.43
N ILE A 46 4.49 -7.12 -0.47
CA ILE A 46 3.19 -6.49 -0.22
C ILE A 46 2.17 -7.06 -1.19
N LEU A 47 1.04 -7.51 -0.68
CA LEU A 47 -0.13 -7.90 -1.48
C LEU A 47 -1.18 -6.80 -1.42
N VAL A 48 -1.63 -6.32 -2.58
CA VAL A 48 -2.70 -5.32 -2.71
C VAL A 48 -3.94 -6.00 -3.29
N ILE A 49 -5.07 -5.90 -2.59
CA ILE A 49 -6.35 -6.47 -2.98
C ILE A 49 -7.37 -5.32 -3.10
N ASP A 50 -7.78 -4.99 -4.32
CA ASP A 50 -8.80 -3.97 -4.61
C ASP A 50 -9.42 -4.30 -5.98
N ASP A 51 -10.75 -4.24 -6.11
CA ASP A 51 -11.46 -4.65 -7.33
C ASP A 51 -11.28 -3.67 -8.48
N GLU A 52 -10.76 -2.47 -8.22
CA GLU A 52 -10.46 -1.45 -9.23
C GLU A 52 -9.01 -1.61 -9.74
N PRO A 53 -8.78 -2.11 -10.98
CA PRO A 53 -7.43 -2.36 -11.48
C PRO A 53 -6.58 -1.10 -11.53
N GLU A 54 -7.20 0.04 -11.83
CA GLU A 54 -6.57 1.37 -11.82
C GLU A 54 -5.96 1.70 -10.45
N ILE A 55 -6.68 1.40 -9.34
CA ILE A 55 -6.17 1.64 -7.99
C ILE A 55 -4.99 0.72 -7.69
N THR A 56 -5.15 -0.57 -7.96
CA THR A 56 -4.06 -1.54 -7.69
C THR A 56 -2.78 -1.20 -8.46
N GLU A 57 -2.90 -0.75 -9.71
CA GLU A 57 -1.74 -0.40 -10.53
C GLU A 57 -1.06 0.90 -10.05
N ILE A 58 -1.83 1.90 -9.61
CA ILE A 58 -1.29 3.12 -9.00
C ILE A 58 -0.50 2.77 -7.73
N ILE A 59 -1.08 1.97 -6.83
CA ILE A 59 -0.44 1.56 -5.58
C ILE A 59 0.83 0.75 -5.87
N LYS A 60 0.75 -0.22 -6.80
CA LYS A 60 1.87 -1.04 -7.22
C LYS A 60 3.01 -0.20 -7.77
N SER A 61 2.74 0.65 -8.76
CA SER A 61 3.76 1.52 -9.36
C SER A 61 4.46 2.38 -8.32
N PHE A 62 3.70 2.97 -7.39
CA PHE A 62 4.23 3.83 -6.35
C PHE A 62 5.08 3.08 -5.32
N LEU A 63 4.58 1.96 -4.78
CA LEU A 63 5.29 1.18 -3.76
C LEU A 63 6.49 0.43 -4.36
N SER A 64 6.40 -0.10 -5.58
CA SER A 64 7.56 -0.70 -6.26
C SER A 64 8.67 0.32 -6.50
N SER A 65 8.31 1.56 -6.86
CA SER A 65 9.28 2.66 -6.98
C SER A 65 9.92 3.04 -5.64
N ALA A 66 9.28 2.72 -4.51
CA ALA A 66 9.82 2.87 -3.16
C ALA A 66 10.65 1.66 -2.69
N GLY A 67 10.82 0.63 -3.53
CA GLY A 67 11.68 -0.54 -3.27
C GLY A 67 10.97 -1.73 -2.64
N TYR A 68 9.64 -1.82 -2.72
CA TYR A 68 8.88 -2.99 -2.26
C TYR A 68 8.61 -3.98 -3.41
N ASP A 69 8.55 -5.28 -3.09
CA ASP A 69 8.00 -6.28 -4.00
C ASP A 69 6.48 -6.27 -3.84
N VAL A 70 5.75 -5.96 -4.92
CA VAL A 70 4.31 -5.71 -4.85
C VAL A 70 3.56 -6.60 -5.83
N LEU A 71 2.66 -7.40 -5.27
CA LEU A 71 1.70 -8.21 -6.00
C LEU A 71 0.30 -7.62 -5.86
N THR A 72 -0.47 -7.67 -6.93
CA THR A 72 -1.85 -7.17 -6.97
C THR A 72 -2.81 -8.31 -7.25
N GLU A 73 -4.01 -8.21 -6.69
CA GLU A 73 -5.14 -9.10 -6.96
C GLU A 73 -6.42 -8.26 -7.01
N ASN A 74 -7.28 -8.48 -8.00
CA ASN A 74 -8.51 -7.72 -8.20
C ASN A 74 -9.78 -8.50 -7.81
N SER A 75 -9.62 -9.72 -7.33
CA SER A 75 -10.70 -10.54 -6.80
C SER A 75 -10.55 -10.73 -5.29
N SER A 76 -11.60 -10.37 -4.55
CA SER A 76 -11.70 -10.61 -3.10
C SER A 76 -11.52 -12.08 -2.73
N VAL A 77 -12.04 -12.99 -3.56
CA VAL A 77 -11.96 -14.44 -3.37
C VAL A 77 -10.54 -14.96 -3.61
N MET A 78 -9.92 -14.55 -4.72
CA MET A 78 -8.56 -14.98 -5.06
C MET A 78 -7.51 -14.37 -4.13
N GLY A 79 -7.82 -13.21 -3.51
CA GLY A 79 -6.91 -12.51 -2.61
C GLY A 79 -6.40 -13.36 -1.44
N VAL A 80 -7.29 -14.16 -0.83
CA VAL A 80 -6.91 -15.05 0.28
C VAL A 80 -5.99 -16.17 -0.20
N GLU A 81 -6.32 -16.81 -1.32
CA GLU A 81 -5.48 -17.86 -1.91
C GLU A 81 -4.11 -17.32 -2.32
N LYS A 82 -4.09 -16.12 -2.91
CA LYS A 82 -2.87 -15.43 -3.28
C LYS A 82 -1.99 -15.13 -2.07
N ALA A 83 -2.58 -14.74 -0.95
CA ALA A 83 -1.85 -14.50 0.29
C ALA A 83 -1.12 -15.76 0.78
N LYS A 84 -1.75 -16.94 0.69
CA LYS A 84 -1.13 -18.23 1.08
C LYS A 84 0.09 -18.58 0.22
N ILE A 85 -0.01 -18.36 -1.08
CA ILE A 85 1.06 -18.68 -2.02
C ILE A 85 2.21 -17.66 -1.91
N TYR A 86 1.87 -16.37 -1.90
CA TYR A 86 2.86 -15.29 -1.96
C TYR A 86 3.56 -15.04 -0.63
N LYS A 87 2.87 -15.32 0.49
CA LYS A 87 3.32 -15.08 1.87
C LYS A 87 3.85 -13.64 2.03
N PRO A 88 2.96 -12.64 1.89
CA PRO A 88 3.35 -11.24 2.02
C PRO A 88 3.72 -10.88 3.46
N ASP A 89 4.55 -9.86 3.62
CA ASP A 89 4.82 -9.22 4.92
C ASP A 89 3.74 -8.19 5.30
N LEU A 90 2.90 -7.76 4.34
CA LEU A 90 1.78 -6.84 4.53
C LEU A 90 0.70 -7.05 3.47
N ILE A 91 -0.56 -7.00 3.89
CA ILE A 91 -1.72 -6.98 2.99
C ILE A 91 -2.38 -5.60 3.04
N ILE A 92 -2.57 -4.99 1.87
CA ILE A 92 -3.37 -3.78 1.68
C ILE A 92 -4.68 -4.22 1.04
N LEU A 93 -5.82 -3.90 1.65
CA LEU A 93 -7.11 -4.48 1.27
C LEU A 93 -8.19 -3.41 1.23
N ASP A 94 -8.91 -3.31 0.12
CA ASP A 94 -10.10 -2.47 0.03
C ASP A 94 -11.31 -3.11 0.73
N ILE A 95 -12.15 -2.27 1.32
CA ILE A 95 -13.39 -2.70 1.97
C ILE A 95 -14.55 -2.83 0.98
N MET A 96 -14.66 -1.91 0.02
CA MET A 96 -15.85 -1.78 -0.81
C MET A 96 -15.75 -2.59 -2.11
N MET A 97 -15.78 -3.92 -1.99
CA MET A 97 -15.76 -4.84 -3.12
C MET A 97 -17.13 -5.50 -3.38
N PRO A 98 -17.50 -5.80 -4.64
CA PRO A 98 -18.87 -6.20 -5.03
C PRO A 98 -19.26 -7.65 -4.67
N VAL A 99 -18.29 -8.55 -4.45
CA VAL A 99 -18.56 -10.01 -4.24
C VAL A 99 -18.43 -10.41 -2.77
N MET A 100 -17.40 -9.92 -2.10
CA MET A 100 -17.12 -10.19 -0.69
C MET A 100 -16.56 -8.90 -0.11
N ASP A 101 -17.14 -8.45 1.01
CA ASP A 101 -16.69 -7.25 1.69
C ASP A 101 -15.25 -7.45 2.18
N GLY A 102 -14.40 -6.43 2.10
CA GLY A 102 -13.04 -6.51 2.62
C GLY A 102 -12.97 -6.85 4.11
N TYR A 103 -14.04 -6.62 4.87
CA TYR A 103 -14.12 -7.15 6.24
C TYR A 103 -14.17 -8.66 6.32
N GLU A 104 -14.88 -9.33 5.41
CA GLU A 104 -14.97 -10.78 5.36
C GLU A 104 -13.64 -11.40 4.89
N VAL A 105 -12.98 -10.75 3.93
CA VAL A 105 -11.62 -11.12 3.50
C VAL A 105 -10.64 -10.99 4.67
N CYS A 106 -10.68 -9.87 5.39
CA CYS A 106 -9.84 -9.62 6.56
C CYS A 106 -10.07 -10.68 7.66
N ALA A 107 -11.34 -10.94 8.00
CA ALA A 107 -11.69 -11.96 8.99
C ALA A 107 -11.25 -13.36 8.56
N SER A 108 -11.32 -13.68 7.27
CA SER A 108 -10.87 -14.97 6.72
C SER A 108 -9.36 -15.13 6.84
N ILE A 109 -8.59 -14.08 6.52
CA ILE A 109 -7.13 -14.05 6.67
C ILE A 109 -6.75 -14.18 8.15
N LYS A 110 -7.41 -13.45 9.05
CA LYS A 110 -7.11 -13.49 10.49
C LYS A 110 -7.50 -14.80 11.18
N LYS A 111 -8.44 -15.57 10.62
CA LYS A 111 -8.80 -16.92 11.09
C LYS A 111 -7.85 -18.01 10.59
N ASP A 112 -7.10 -17.75 9.52
CA ASP A 112 -6.15 -18.71 8.97
C ASP A 112 -4.85 -18.71 9.79
N MET A 113 -4.44 -19.87 10.29
CA MET A 113 -3.27 -19.99 11.16
C MET A 113 -1.97 -19.54 10.49
N GLU A 114 -1.83 -19.73 9.17
CA GLU A 114 -0.63 -19.34 8.43
C GLU A 114 -0.60 -17.84 8.09
N LEU A 115 -1.76 -17.20 8.02
CA LEU A 115 -1.88 -15.80 7.60
C LEU A 115 -2.21 -14.83 8.74
N SER A 116 -2.69 -15.33 9.88
CA SER A 116 -3.19 -14.50 10.99
C SER A 116 -2.17 -13.48 11.54
N GLY A 117 -0.88 -13.83 11.47
CA GLY A 117 0.22 -12.95 11.88
C GLY A 117 0.59 -11.88 10.85
N ILE A 118 0.05 -11.93 9.63
CA ILE A 118 0.32 -10.93 8.60
C ILE A 118 -0.49 -9.67 8.93
N PRO A 119 0.15 -8.48 8.99
CA PRO A 119 -0.57 -7.25 9.23
C PRO A 119 -1.46 -6.89 8.03
N ILE A 120 -2.63 -6.34 8.31
CA ILE A 120 -3.61 -5.90 7.30
C ILE A 120 -3.88 -4.40 7.43
N LEU A 121 -3.69 -3.68 6.34
CA LEU A 121 -4.00 -2.27 6.17
C LEU A 121 -5.27 -2.12 5.31
N LEU A 122 -6.38 -1.75 5.94
CA LEU A 122 -7.65 -1.58 5.23
C LEU A 122 -7.77 -0.19 4.59
N LEU A 123 -8.25 -0.16 3.34
CA LEU A 123 -8.65 1.05 2.64
C LEU A 123 -10.17 1.17 2.73
N THR A 124 -10.67 2.25 3.33
CA THR A 124 -12.11 2.45 3.56
C THR A 124 -12.61 3.73 2.91
N GLY A 125 -13.78 3.70 2.27
CA GLY A 125 -14.49 4.93 1.89
C GLY A 125 -15.32 5.54 3.02
N LYS A 126 -15.57 4.79 4.10
CA LYS A 126 -16.39 5.18 5.26
C LYS A 126 -15.52 5.54 6.46
N ASP A 127 -16.01 6.44 7.30
CA ASP A 127 -15.38 6.66 8.62
C ASP A 127 -15.55 5.43 9.50
N ALA A 128 -14.50 5.07 10.25
CA ALA A 128 -14.54 3.97 11.21
C ALA A 128 -15.65 4.14 12.28
N HIS A 129 -16.02 5.40 12.58
CA HIS A 129 -17.14 5.74 13.46
C HIS A 129 -18.52 5.50 12.84
N GLU A 130 -18.64 5.63 11.51
CA GLU A 130 -19.90 5.46 10.79
C GLU A 130 -20.19 4.01 10.41
N ASP A 131 -19.19 3.13 10.53
CA ASP A 131 -19.29 1.73 10.10
C ASP A 131 -19.69 0.77 11.23
N GLY A 132 -20.35 1.28 12.27
CA GLY A 132 -20.95 0.48 13.34
C GLY A 132 -19.96 -0.40 14.12
N GLY A 133 -18.69 -0.02 14.15
CA GLY A 133 -17.62 -0.78 14.82
C GLY A 133 -17.11 -2.01 14.06
N ARG A 134 -17.54 -2.24 12.81
CA ARG A 134 -17.05 -3.35 11.98
C ARG A 134 -15.56 -3.26 11.69
N SER A 135 -15.05 -2.05 11.46
CA SER A 135 -13.62 -1.81 11.33
C SER A 135 -12.85 -2.34 12.54
N PHE A 136 -13.30 -2.05 13.75
CA PHE A 136 -12.64 -2.55 14.96
C PHE A 136 -12.77 -4.08 15.13
N GLN A 137 -13.91 -4.65 14.72
CA GLN A 137 -14.18 -6.09 14.84
C GLN A 137 -13.51 -6.95 13.77
N SER A 138 -13.04 -6.37 12.66
CA SER A 138 -12.43 -7.12 11.56
C SER A 138 -11.07 -7.73 11.90
N GLY A 139 -10.43 -7.24 12.98
CA GLY A 139 -9.09 -7.65 13.38
C GLY A 139 -7.98 -7.03 12.52
N ALA A 140 -8.28 -6.06 11.66
CA ALA A 140 -7.24 -5.36 10.91
C ALA A 140 -6.39 -4.47 11.84
N ASP A 141 -5.12 -4.34 11.46
CA ASP A 141 -4.11 -3.65 12.25
C ASP A 141 -4.18 -2.14 12.05
N LEU A 142 -4.53 -1.69 10.84
CA LEU A 142 -4.60 -0.28 10.47
C LEU A 142 -5.66 0.00 9.40
N PHE A 143 -6.02 1.28 9.31
CA PHE A 143 -7.02 1.78 8.37
C PHE A 143 -6.54 3.09 7.72
N ILE A 144 -6.84 3.27 6.44
CA ILE A 144 -6.70 4.52 5.70
C ILE A 144 -8.03 4.86 5.05
N LYS A 145 -8.53 6.06 5.32
CA LYS A 145 -9.73 6.60 4.68
C LYS A 145 -9.42 7.10 3.27
N LYS A 146 -10.22 6.71 2.29
CA LYS A 146 -10.29 7.27 0.94
C LYS A 146 -11.06 8.62 0.98
N PRO A 147 -10.61 9.68 0.29
CA PRO A 147 -9.40 9.72 -0.52
C PRO A 147 -8.12 9.85 0.31
N PHE A 148 -7.05 9.19 -0.13
CA PHE A 148 -5.73 9.27 0.51
C PHE A 148 -4.62 9.63 -0.47
N SER A 149 -3.49 10.09 0.06
CA SER A 149 -2.29 10.33 -0.73
C SER A 149 -1.34 9.13 -0.71
N CYS A 150 -0.59 8.94 -1.79
CA CYS A 150 0.38 7.85 -1.90
C CYS A 150 1.50 8.00 -0.85
N GLU A 151 1.87 9.22 -0.50
CA GLU A 151 2.82 9.52 0.58
C GLU A 151 2.27 9.05 1.94
N ARG A 152 0.98 9.30 2.19
CA ARG A 152 0.31 8.83 3.41
C ARG A 152 0.30 7.31 3.46
N LEU A 153 0.00 6.63 2.34
CA LEU A 153 0.05 5.18 2.24
C LEU A 153 1.45 4.65 2.58
N LEU A 154 2.50 5.22 1.98
CA LEU A 154 3.89 4.82 2.22
C LEU A 154 4.34 5.03 3.67
N GLN A 155 3.92 6.11 4.32
CA GLN A 155 4.19 6.32 5.75
C GLN A 155 3.60 5.19 6.60
N MET A 156 2.35 4.80 6.31
CA MET A 156 1.66 3.73 7.05
C MET A 156 2.32 2.37 6.79
N VAL A 157 2.66 2.06 5.53
CA VAL A 157 3.40 0.85 5.15
C VAL A 157 4.73 0.76 5.93
N LYS A 158 5.51 1.84 5.97
CA LYS A 158 6.78 1.89 6.72
C LYS A 158 6.56 1.65 8.21
N MET A 159 5.57 2.30 8.81
CA MET A 159 5.25 2.17 10.23
C MET A 159 4.90 0.72 10.61
N VAL A 160 4.07 0.05 9.81
CA VAL A 160 3.69 -1.36 10.03
C VAL A 160 4.88 -2.28 9.95
N LEU A 161 5.65 -2.19 8.85
CA LEU A 161 6.74 -3.11 8.60
C LEU A 161 7.87 -2.97 9.64
N ILE A 162 8.09 -1.76 10.17
CA ILE A 162 9.02 -1.53 11.30
C ILE A 162 8.49 -2.16 12.59
N SER A 163 7.18 -2.13 12.83
CA SER A 163 6.57 -2.70 14.04
C SER A 163 6.62 -4.23 14.06
N VAL A 164 6.52 -4.88 12.90
CA VAL A 164 6.49 -6.35 12.77
C VAL A 164 7.89 -6.94 12.67
N ALA A 165 8.91 -6.15 12.33
CA ALA A 165 10.30 -6.59 12.23
C ALA A 165 11.02 -6.76 13.59
N ARG A 166 10.29 -6.81 14.71
CA ARG A 166 10.82 -6.92 16.08
C ARG A 166 10.78 -8.34 16.61
#